data_AF-A0A6N7GPD4-F1
#
_entry.id   AF-A0A6N7GPD4-F1
#
_cell.length_a   1.000
_cell.length_b   1.000
_cell.length_c   1.000
_cell.angle_alpha   90.00
_cell.angle_beta   90.00
_cell.angle_gamma   90.00
#
_symmetry.space_group_name_H-M   'P 1'
#
loop_
_entity.id
_entity.type
_entity.pdbx_description
1 polymer ?
#
loop_
_entity_poly.entity_id
_entity_poly.type
_entity_poly.pdbx_seq_one_letter_code
_entity_poly.pdbx_strand_id
1 'polypeptide(L)' 'MLGPQDVGHRVVVRRVVGVRDNRPLLTDALGTLTSITPTDLTIRTEAGQLTIARRSVVAAKRVPPPPQRRPGRG' A
#
# COMPACT_ATOMS: atom_id res chain seq x y z
N MET A 1 7.29 7.18 7.55
CA MET A 1 5.82 7.39 7.56
C MET A 1 5.46 8.10 6.26
N LEU A 2 4.45 7.63 5.52
CA LEU A 2 4.05 8.26 4.24
C LEU A 2 3.39 9.63 4.49
N GLY A 3 3.64 10.59 3.60
CA GLY A 3 3.08 11.94 3.60
C GLY A 3 2.48 12.35 2.25
N PRO A 4 1.95 13.58 2.13
CA PRO A 4 1.38 14.13 0.89
C PRO A 4 2.32 14.04 -0.32
N GLN A 5 3.63 14.15 -0.10
CA GLN A 5 4.67 14.01 -1.13
C GLN A 5 4.76 12.61 -1.76
N ASP A 6 4.18 11.60 -1.12
CA ASP A 6 4.18 10.23 -1.64
C ASP A 6 2.99 9.97 -2.59
N VAL A 7 2.06 10.93 -2.73
CA VAL A 7 0.93 10.82 -3.65
C VAL A 7 1.46 10.78 -5.09
N GLY A 8 0.93 9.86 -5.89
CA GLY A 8 1.40 9.54 -7.24
C GLY A 8 2.55 8.53 -7.27
N HIS A 9 3.10 8.13 -6.13
CA HIS A 9 4.17 7.14 -6.06
C HIS A 9 3.67 5.74 -5.71
N ARG A 10 4.44 4.75 -6.14
CA ARG A 10 4.21 3.36 -5.76
C ARG A 10 4.60 3.18 -4.30
N VAL A 11 3.68 2.65 -3.51
CA VAL A 11 3.85 2.42 -2.09
C VAL A 11 3.45 0.99 -1.74
N VAL A 12 4.02 0.49 -0.66
CA VAL A 12 3.52 -0.70 0.03
C VAL A 12 3.04 -0.30 1.41
N VAL A 13 1.84 -0.73 1.76
CA VAL A 13 1.19 -0.43 3.04
C VAL A 13 0.77 -1.75 3.69
N ARG A 14 1.41 -2.07 4.81
CA ARG A 14 1.03 -3.16 5.68
C ARG A 14 -0.08 -2.70 6.62
N ARG A 15 -1.24 -3.36 6.55
CA ARG A 15 -2.41 -3.03 7.37
C ARG A 15 -2.97 -4.24 8.11
N VAL A 16 -3.68 -3.97 9.21
CA VAL A 16 -4.55 -4.93 9.86
C VAL A 16 -5.86 -5.03 9.09
N VAL A 17 -6.27 -6.25 8.71
CA VAL A 17 -7.54 -6.52 8.00
C VAL A 17 -8.57 -7.22 8.87
N GLY A 18 -8.19 -7.65 10.07
CA GLY A 18 -9.06 -8.33 11.03
C GLY A 18 -8.25 -8.91 12.18
N VAL A 19 -8.92 -9.64 13.06
CA VAL A 19 -8.31 -10.36 14.17
C VAL A 19 -8.80 -11.80 14.14
N ARG A 20 -7.89 -12.77 14.27
CA ARG A 20 -8.20 -14.19 14.44
C ARG A 20 -7.40 -14.75 15.60
N ASP A 21 -8.03 -15.54 16.45
CA ASP A 21 -7.40 -16.16 17.62
C ASP A 21 -6.61 -15.15 18.48
N ASN A 22 -7.20 -13.99 18.71
CA ASN A 22 -6.61 -12.85 19.42
C ASN A 22 -5.31 -12.30 18.79
N ARG A 23 -5.07 -12.54 17.50
CA ARG A 23 -3.91 -12.06 16.74
C ARG A 23 -4.36 -11.21 15.54
N PRO A 24 -3.70 -10.06 15.28
CA PRO A 24 -4.03 -9.23 14.13
C PRO A 24 -3.63 -9.94 12.83
N LEU A 25 -4.56 -9.99 11.89
CA LEU A 25 -4.30 -10.42 10.52
C LEU A 25 -3.72 -9.26 9.73
N LEU A 26 -2.51 -9.43 9.23
CA LEU A 26 -1.80 -8.42 8.46
C LEU A 26 -1.87 -8.75 6.97
N THR A 27 -2.06 -7.72 6.16
CA THR A 27 -1.99 -7.83 4.70
C THR A 27 -1.26 -6.63 4.14
N ASP A 28 -0.46 -6.88 3.10
CA ASP A 28 0.26 -5.85 2.37
C ASP A 28 -0.55 -5.41 1.15
N ALA A 29 -0.83 -4.11 1.06
CA ALA A 29 -1.41 -3.48 -0.11
C ALA A 29 -0.31 -2.78 -0.89
N LEU A 30 -0.11 -3.17 -2.14
CA LEU A 30 0.84 -2.55 -3.05
C LEU A 30 0.09 -1.86 -4.19
N GLY A 31 0.46 -0.61 -4.46
CA GLY A 31 -0.13 0.16 -5.54
C GLY A 31 0.34 1.60 -5.53
N THR A 32 -0.35 2.45 -6.28
CA THR A 32 -0.04 3.88 -6.34
C THR A 32 -0.86 4.63 -5.30
N LEU A 33 -0.22 5.41 -4.44
CA LEU A 33 -0.93 6.27 -3.48
C LEU A 33 -1.66 7.37 -4.25
N THR A 34 -2.99 7.42 -4.16
CA THR A 34 -3.80 8.43 -4.88
C THR A 34 -4.31 9.53 -3.96
N SER A 35 -4.45 9.25 -2.66
CA SER A 35 -4.83 10.25 -1.67
C SER A 35 -4.29 9.87 -0.30
N ILE A 36 -3.94 10.88 0.48
CA ILE A 36 -3.58 10.73 1.88
C ILE A 36 -4.25 11.84 2.68
N THR A 37 -4.90 11.44 3.75
CA THR A 37 -5.56 12.31 4.71
C THR A 37 -5.07 11.98 6.12
N PRO A 38 -5.42 12.78 7.13
CA PRO A 38 -5.07 12.45 8.51
C PRO A 38 -5.62 11.10 8.98
N THR A 39 -6.76 10.65 8.44
CA THR A 39 -7.45 9.44 8.89
C THR A 39 -7.30 8.25 7.94
N ASP A 40 -7.04 8.49 6.65
CA ASP A 40 -7.13 7.47 5.60
C ASP A 40 -6.06 7.64 4.52
N LEU A 41 -5.65 6.50 3.95
CA LEU A 41 -4.81 6.39 2.77
C LEU A 41 -5.60 5.71 1.67
N THR A 42 -5.58 6.26 0.46
CA THR A 42 -6.19 5.64 -0.72
C THR A 42 -5.11 5.19 -1.68
N ILE A 43 -5.13 3.93 -2.05
CA ILE A 43 -4.16 3.32 -2.96
C ILE A 43 -4.92 2.74 -4.16
N ARG A 44 -4.47 3.04 -5.36
CA ARG A 44 -4.92 2.35 -6.58
C ARG A 44 -4.05 1.12 -6.82
N THR A 45 -4.67 -0.03 -6.68
CA THR A 45 -4.08 -1.35 -6.95
C THR A 45 -4.57 -1.88 -8.31
N GLU A 46 -4.00 -2.97 -8.79
CA GLU A 46 -4.46 -3.62 -10.03
C GLU A 46 -5.90 -4.15 -9.91
N ALA A 47 -6.32 -4.55 -8.71
CA ALA A 47 -7.68 -5.01 -8.43
C ALA A 47 -8.68 -3.85 -8.26
N GLY A 48 -8.22 -2.60 -8.30
CA GLY A 48 -9.04 -1.41 -8.09
C GLY A 48 -8.56 -0.52 -6.95
N GLN A 49 -9.40 0.44 -6.57
CA GLN A 49 -9.09 1.41 -5.52
C GLN A 49 -9.34 0.82 -4.13
N LEU A 50 -8.39 1.01 -3.23
CA LEU A 50 -8.43 0.53 -1.86
C LEU A 50 -8.23 1.70 -0.89
N THR A 51 -9.22 1.92 -0.03
CA THR A 51 -9.13 2.87 1.09
C THR A 51 -8.71 2.13 2.36
N ILE A 52 -7.73 2.67 3.07
CA ILE A 52 -7.09 2.09 4.24
C ILE A 52 -7.12 3.11 5.37
N ALA A 53 -7.77 2.79 6.48
CA ALA A 53 -7.74 3.63 7.68
C ALA A 53 -6.30 3.70 8.22
N ARG A 54 -5.80 4.91 8.45
CA ARG A 54 -4.43 5.17 8.91
C ARG A 54 -4.13 4.52 10.27
N ARG A 55 -5.15 4.38 11.13
CA ARG A 55 -5.07 3.62 12.40
C ARG A 55 -4.79 2.12 12.22
N SER A 56 -5.12 1.54 11.07
CA SER A 56 -4.89 0.12 10.77
C SER A 56 -3.51 -0.13 10.16
N VAL A 57 -2.76 0.93 9.82
CA VAL A 57 -1.46 0.83 9.18
C VAL A 57 -0.39 0.50 10.22
N VAL A 58 0.29 -0.62 10.00
CA VAL A 58 1.42 -1.04 10.83
C VAL A 58 2.73 -0.51 10.25
N ALA A 59 2.86 -0.53 8.93
CA ALA A 59 4.04 -0.03 8.24
C ALA A 59 3.68 0.47 6.84
N ALA A 60 4.36 1.52 6.39
CA ALA A 60 4.18 2.04 5.05
C ALA A 60 5.48 2.64 4.53
N LYS A 61 5.83 2.31 3.28
CA LYS A 61 7.02 2.88 2.61
C LYS A 61 6.79 3.07 1.12
N ARG A 62 7.47 4.06 0.56
CA ARG A 62 7.62 4.22 -0.89
C ARG A 62 8.48 3.09 -1.42
N VAL A 63 8.10 2.55 -2.57
CA VAL A 63 8.86 1.52 -3.27
C VAL A 63 9.24 2.02 -4.67
N PRO A 64 10.39 1.59 -5.20
CA PRO A 64 10.74 1.89 -6.57
C PRO A 64 9.71 1.28 -7.55
N PRO A 65 9.63 1.82 -8.78
CA PRO A 65 8.84 1.19 -9.84
C PRO A 65 9.29 -0.27 -10.04
N PRO A 66 8.39 -1.15 -10.53
CA PRO A 66 8.78 -2.51 -10.84
C PRO A 66 9.97 -2.49 -11.82
N PRO A 67 10.97 -3.37 -11.63
CA PRO A 67 12.10 -3.43 -12.55
C PRO A 67 11.58 -3.69 -13.98
N GLN A 68 12.23 -3.05 -14.96
CA GLN A 68 11.97 -3.35 -16.37
C GLN A 68 12.13 -4.87 -16.58
N ARG A 69 11.09 -5.52 -17.11
CA ARG A 69 11.17 -6.94 -17.48
C ARG A 69 12.25 -7.08 -18.54
N ARG A 70 13.29 -7.87 -18.26
CA ARG A 70 14.26 -8.23 -19.32
C ARG A 70 13.51 -9.05 -20.37
N PRO A 71 13.67 -8.76 -21.68
CA PRO A 71 13.17 -9.66 -22.70
C PRO A 71 13.81 -11.03 -22.45
N GLY A 72 12.96 -12.06 -22.32
CA GLY A 72 13.44 -13.43 -22.21
C GLY A 72 14.27 -13.74 -23.46
N ARG A 73 15.46 -14.31 -23.28
CA ARG A 73 16.19 -14.91 -24.41
C ARG A 73 15.31 -16.03 -24.96
N GLY A 74 14.79 -15.81 -26.18
CA GLY A 74 14.34 -16.91 -27.03
C GLY A 74 15.51 -17.73 -27.51
#